data_AF-A0A9X8VF54-F1
#
_entry.id   AF-A0A9X8VF54-F1
#
_cell.length_a   1.000
_cell.length_b   1.000
_cell.length_c   1.000
_cell.angle_alpha   90.00
_cell.angle_beta   90.00
_cell.angle_gamma   90.00
#
_symmetry.space_group_name_H-M   'P 1'
#
loop_
_entity.id
_entity.type
_entity.pdbx_description
1 polymer ?
#
loop_
_entity_poly.entity_id
_entity_poly.type
_entity_poly.pdbx_seq_one_letter_code
_entity_poly.pdbx_strand_id
1 'polypeptide(L)'
;EPLVPHGEFEQPLTGEALQQRIESRLGRAVLHCGDNAPEHIRRVAWCTGGGQGFIDSAARFGVDAFISGEVSEQTIHSAREMGVHFFAAGHHATERGGVKALGEWLAQHHGFDVTFIDIPNPA
;
A
#
# COMPACT_ATOMS: atom_id res chain seq x y z
N GLU A 1 -1.83 15.91 1.05
CA GLU A 1 -1.16 15.33 -0.14
C GLU A 1 -2.21 14.81 -1.11
N PRO A 2 -2.28 15.27 -2.37
CA PRO A 2 -3.34 14.90 -3.32
C PRO A 2 -3.39 13.40 -3.67
N LEU A 3 -2.25 12.70 -3.57
CA LEU A 3 -2.09 11.30 -3.98
C LEU A 3 -2.05 10.31 -2.81
N VAL A 4 -2.26 10.78 -1.58
CA VAL A 4 -2.14 9.96 -0.37
C VAL A 4 -3.50 9.94 0.34
N PRO A 5 -4.44 9.09 -0.11
CA PRO A 5 -5.64 8.82 0.66
C PRO A 5 -5.30 8.18 2.01
N HIS A 6 -6.23 8.32 2.95
CA HIS A 6 -6.18 7.65 4.25
C HIS A 6 -7.56 7.09 4.62
N GLY A 7 -7.56 6.14 5.54
CA GLY A 7 -8.77 5.53 6.08
C GLY A 7 -8.51 4.88 7.43
N GLU A 8 -9.56 4.27 7.99
CA GLU A 8 -9.46 3.55 9.26
C GLU A 8 -10.08 2.16 9.14
N PHE A 9 -9.46 1.16 9.78
CA PHE A 9 -10.10 -0.13 9.99
C PHE A 9 -11.15 -0.03 11.10
N GLU A 10 -12.33 -0.63 10.88
CA GLU A 10 -13.36 -0.74 11.91
C GLU A 10 -12.84 -1.49 13.15
N GLN A 11 -12.12 -2.59 12.90
CA GLN A 11 -11.38 -3.34 13.91
C GLN A 11 -9.87 -3.18 13.67
N PRO A 12 -9.11 -2.63 14.64
CA PRO A 12 -7.66 -2.49 14.51
C PRO A 12 -6.97 -3.84 14.27
N LEU A 13 -5.89 -3.81 13.49
CA LEU A 13 -5.10 -4.99 13.14
C LEU A 13 -3.71 -4.90 13.77
N THR A 14 -3.06 -6.03 14.02
CA THR A 14 -1.61 -6.02 14.29
C THR A 14 -0.84 -5.80 12.99
N GLY A 15 0.44 -5.40 13.09
CA GLY A 15 1.32 -5.31 11.93
C GLY A 15 1.39 -6.60 11.12
N GLU A 16 1.51 -7.74 11.80
CA GLU A 16 1.52 -9.07 11.17
C GLU A 16 0.21 -9.39 10.45
N ALA A 17 -0.94 -9.11 11.08
CA ALA A 17 -2.24 -9.37 10.47
C ALA A 17 -2.45 -8.52 9.20
N LEU A 18 -2.00 -7.26 9.21
CA LEU A 18 -2.05 -6.42 8.02
C LEU A 18 -1.07 -6.89 6.94
N GLN A 19 0.15 -7.30 7.31
CA GLN A 19 1.12 -7.88 6.38
C GLN A 19 0.51 -9.09 5.66
N GLN A 20 0.01 -10.08 6.40
CA GLN A 20 -0.62 -11.28 5.85
C GLN A 20 -1.81 -10.95 4.94
N ARG A 21 -2.62 -9.95 5.31
CA ARG A 21 -3.74 -9.48 4.49
C ARG A 21 -3.26 -8.90 3.16
N ILE A 22 -2.20 -8.08 3.17
CA ILE A 22 -1.64 -7.50 1.93
C ILE A 22 -1.06 -8.62 1.06
N GLU A 23 -0.28 -9.53 1.64
CA GLU A 23 0.33 -10.65 0.93
C GLU A 23 -0.71 -11.56 0.27
N SER A 24 -1.76 -11.92 1.01
CA SER A 24 -2.87 -12.74 0.50
C SER A 24 -3.62 -12.05 -0.65
N ARG A 25 -3.81 -10.73 -0.57
CA ARG A 25 -4.56 -9.97 -1.59
C ARG A 25 -3.74 -9.68 -2.84
N LEU A 26 -2.43 -9.51 -2.71
CA LEU A 26 -1.55 -9.16 -3.83
C LEU A 26 -0.80 -10.34 -4.42
N GLY A 27 -0.73 -11.47 -3.71
CA GLY A 27 -0.06 -12.69 -4.15
C GLY A 27 1.46 -12.59 -4.14
N ARG A 28 2.05 -11.79 -3.24
CA ARG A 28 3.50 -11.66 -3.06
C ARG A 28 3.87 -11.41 -1.60
N ALA A 29 5.11 -11.70 -1.25
CA ALA A 29 5.68 -11.28 0.03
C ALA A 29 5.75 -9.75 0.12
N VAL A 30 5.57 -9.24 1.34
CA VAL A 30 5.57 -7.81 1.65
C VAL A 30 6.69 -7.52 2.64
N LEU A 31 7.50 -6.51 2.34
CA LEU A 31 8.44 -5.99 3.33
C LEU A 31 7.65 -5.20 4.37
N HIS A 32 7.83 -5.54 5.65
CA HIS A 32 7.23 -4.83 6.77
C HIS A 32 8.32 -4.32 7.72
N CYS A 33 8.24 -3.04 8.08
CA CYS A 33 8.99 -2.44 9.18
C CYS A 33 8.01 -1.90 10.22
N GLY A 34 8.19 -2.27 11.48
CA GLY A 34 7.31 -1.87 12.59
C GLY A 34 8.03 -1.72 13.93
N ASP A 35 9.35 -1.55 13.92
CA ASP A 35 10.21 -1.72 15.11
C ASP A 35 9.83 -0.81 16.31
N ASN A 36 9.29 0.39 16.04
CA ASN A 36 8.83 1.36 17.04
C ASN A 36 7.37 1.80 16.82
N ALA A 37 6.61 1.02 16.05
CA ALA A 37 5.25 1.37 15.67
C ALA A 37 4.23 0.89 16.74
N PRO A 38 3.03 1.48 16.82
CA PRO A 38 2.01 1.06 17.78
C PRO A 38 1.60 -0.41 17.60
N GLU A 39 1.22 -1.09 18.68
CA GLU A 39 0.81 -2.51 18.60
C GLU A 39 -0.39 -2.75 17.65
N HIS A 40 -1.27 -1.76 17.54
CA HIS A 40 -2.47 -1.81 16.74
C HIS A 40 -2.50 -0.72 15.67
N ILE A 41 -2.82 -1.13 14.44
CA ILE A 41 -3.03 -0.29 13.27
C ILE A 41 -4.53 -0.08 13.11
N ARG A 42 -4.97 1.16 13.29
CA ARG A 42 -6.33 1.58 12.94
C ARG A 42 -6.29 2.50 11.73
N ARG A 43 -5.52 3.58 11.78
CA ARG A 43 -5.44 4.57 10.72
C ARG A 43 -4.31 4.26 9.75
N VAL A 44 -4.64 4.20 8.47
CA VAL A 44 -3.69 3.86 7.41
C VAL A 44 -3.74 4.91 6.31
N ALA A 45 -2.58 5.29 5.81
CA ALA A 45 -2.44 6.02 4.55
C ALA A 45 -1.69 5.16 3.53
N TRP A 46 -1.90 5.44 2.24
CA TRP A 46 -1.20 4.69 1.19
C TRP A 46 -0.98 5.51 -0.07
N CYS A 47 0.01 5.10 -0.85
CA CYS A 47 0.23 5.54 -2.22
C CYS A 47 0.78 4.34 -3.01
N THR A 48 0.09 3.89 -4.06
CA THR A 48 0.57 2.77 -4.89
C THR A 48 1.90 3.13 -5.60
N GLY A 49 2.59 2.13 -6.14
CA GLY A 49 3.81 2.37 -6.91
C GLY A 49 4.96 2.93 -6.08
N GLY A 50 5.66 3.92 -6.63
CA GLY A 50 6.83 4.59 -6.03
C GLY A 50 6.50 5.59 -4.91
N GLY A 51 5.50 5.34 -4.08
CA GLY A 51 4.96 6.27 -3.08
C GLY A 51 5.80 6.46 -1.80
N GLN A 52 6.96 5.81 -1.67
CA GLN A 52 7.72 5.76 -0.41
C GLN A 52 8.12 7.13 0.17
N GLY A 53 8.27 8.14 -0.68
CA GLY A 53 8.64 9.50 -0.26
C GLY A 53 7.54 10.22 0.54
N PHE A 54 6.31 9.71 0.51
CA PHE A 54 5.20 10.28 1.27
C PHE A 54 5.15 9.83 2.73
N ILE A 55 6.01 8.91 3.16
CA ILE A 55 5.99 8.34 4.52
C ILE A 55 6.06 9.42 5.60
N ASP A 56 6.93 10.42 5.45
CA ASP A 56 7.06 11.51 6.41
C ASP A 56 5.78 12.34 6.53
N SER A 57 5.14 12.64 5.40
CA SER A 57 3.88 13.38 5.39
C SER A 57 2.74 12.55 6.00
N ALA A 58 2.70 11.25 5.71
CA ALA A 58 1.70 10.35 6.27
C ALA A 58 1.88 10.21 7.79
N ALA A 59 3.11 10.05 8.26
CA ALA A 59 3.43 9.97 9.68
C ALA A 59 3.10 11.28 10.42
N ARG A 60 3.43 12.45 9.85
CA ARG A 60 3.04 13.77 10.39
C ARG A 60 1.52 13.97 10.44
N PHE A 61 0.78 13.35 9.54
CA PHE A 61 -0.69 13.34 9.57
C PHE A 61 -1.24 12.48 10.74
N GLY A 62 -0.43 11.60 11.32
CA GLY A 62 -0.79 10.78 12.47
C GLY A 62 -1.49 9.47 12.07
N VAL A 63 -0.98 8.79 11.04
CA VAL A 63 -1.38 7.41 10.72
C VAL A 63 -0.55 6.41 11.53
N ASP A 64 -1.13 5.24 11.79
CA ASP A 64 -0.44 4.13 12.44
C ASP A 64 0.40 3.33 11.42
N ALA A 65 -0.02 3.35 10.15
CA ALA A 65 0.65 2.65 9.06
C ALA A 65 0.66 3.43 7.74
N PHE A 66 1.74 3.27 6.98
CA PHE A 66 1.88 3.73 5.61
C PHE A 66 2.18 2.56 4.65
N ILE A 67 1.42 2.46 3.56
CA ILE A 67 1.59 1.41 2.54
C ILE A 67 2.05 2.06 1.23
N SER A 68 3.13 1.52 0.66
CA SER A 68 3.64 1.88 -0.67
C SER A 68 3.94 0.64 -1.51
N GLY A 69 4.21 0.80 -2.80
CA GLY A 69 4.76 -0.27 -3.64
C GLY A 69 6.25 -0.48 -3.36
N GLU A 70 7.04 0.56 -3.58
CA GLU A 70 8.49 0.53 -3.42
C GLU A 70 8.97 0.95 -2.02
N VAL A 71 10.25 0.73 -1.75
CA VAL A 71 10.98 1.15 -0.55
C VAL A 71 12.33 1.75 -0.94
N SER A 72 12.78 2.75 -0.18
CA SER A 72 14.15 3.27 -0.24
C SER A 72 14.79 3.19 1.16
N GLU A 73 16.11 3.38 1.24
CA GLU A 73 16.85 3.27 2.51
C GLU A 73 16.27 4.20 3.58
N GLN A 74 16.01 5.46 3.23
CA GLN A 74 15.49 6.47 4.13
C GLN A 74 14.09 6.13 4.65
N THR A 75 13.31 5.34 3.89
CA THR A 75 11.94 4.95 4.26
C THR A 75 11.94 4.10 5.54
N ILE A 76 12.94 3.25 5.72
CA ILE A 76 13.07 2.42 6.93
C ILE A 76 13.41 3.28 8.15
N HIS A 77 14.29 4.28 7.97
CA HIS A 77 14.63 5.24 9.02
C HIS A 77 13.41 6.07 9.42
N SER A 78 12.69 6.64 8.44
CA SER A 78 11.45 7.37 8.70
C SER A 78 10.42 6.54 9.47
N ALA A 79 10.22 5.26 9.10
CA ALA A 79 9.28 4.38 9.80
C ALA A 79 9.67 4.17 11.28
N ARG A 80 10.95 3.91 11.53
CA ARG A 80 11.50 3.67 12.88
C ARG A 80 11.49 4.91 13.76
N GLU A 81 11.88 6.05 13.21
CA GLU A 81 12.03 7.30 13.96
C GLU A 81 10.68 7.98 14.22
N MET A 82 9.75 7.86 13.28
CA MET A 82 8.40 8.44 13.40
C MET A 82 7.39 7.50 14.08
N GLY A 83 7.76 6.23 14.33
CA GLY A 83 6.92 5.26 15.01
C GLY A 83 5.69 4.84 14.20
N VAL A 84 5.87 4.58 12.91
CA VAL A 84 4.79 4.13 12.01
C VAL A 84 5.12 2.80 11.38
N HIS A 85 4.11 1.96 11.17
CA HIS A 85 4.29 0.76 10.35
C HIS A 85 4.52 1.16 8.89
N PHE A 86 5.49 0.53 8.23
CA PHE A 86 5.71 0.69 6.80
C PHE A 86 5.60 -0.64 6.08
N PHE A 87 4.87 -0.66 4.96
CA PHE A 87 4.70 -1.82 4.10
C PHE A 87 5.12 -1.50 2.66
N ALA A 88 6.10 -2.24 2.12
CA ALA A 88 6.46 -2.20 0.70
C ALA A 88 5.85 -3.42 -0.01
N ALA A 89 4.74 -3.16 -0.70
CA ALA A 89 3.84 -4.15 -1.24
C ALA A 89 4.01 -4.41 -2.74
N GLY A 90 4.98 -3.77 -3.39
CA GLY A 90 5.32 -3.92 -4.80
C GLY A 90 4.80 -2.86 -5.72
N HIS A 91 5.65 -2.33 -6.59
CA HIS A 91 5.23 -1.33 -7.57
C HIS A 91 4.19 -1.92 -8.50
N HIS A 92 4.56 -3.00 -9.20
CA HIS A 92 3.64 -3.67 -10.13
C HIS A 92 2.42 -4.20 -9.39
N ALA A 93 2.66 -4.87 -8.26
CA ALA A 93 1.61 -5.55 -7.52
C ALA A 93 0.49 -4.60 -7.05
N THR A 94 0.84 -3.38 -6.65
CA THR A 94 -0.11 -2.37 -6.15
C THR A 94 -0.84 -1.60 -7.26
N GLU A 95 -0.33 -1.59 -8.49
CA GLU A 95 -0.87 -0.76 -9.58
C GLU A 95 -1.74 -1.49 -10.61
N ARG A 96 -1.77 -2.83 -10.58
CA ARG A 96 -2.67 -3.63 -11.44
C ARG A 96 -4.14 -3.27 -11.32
N GLY A 97 -4.57 -2.84 -10.12
CA GLY A 97 -5.97 -2.59 -9.80
C GLY A 97 -6.61 -1.51 -10.67
N GLY A 98 -5.88 -0.41 -10.92
CA GLY A 98 -6.42 0.74 -11.66
C GLY A 98 -6.73 0.40 -13.12
N VAL A 99 -5.75 -0.16 -13.85
CA VAL A 99 -5.92 -0.50 -15.27
C VAL A 99 -6.94 -1.63 -15.46
N LYS A 100 -6.98 -2.60 -14.55
CA LYS A 100 -7.98 -3.68 -14.58
C LYS A 100 -9.39 -3.11 -14.38
N ALA A 101 -9.59 -2.27 -13.36
CA ALA A 101 -10.89 -1.65 -13.09
C ALA A 101 -11.36 -0.75 -14.25
N LEU A 102 -10.45 -0.01 -14.89
CA LEU A 102 -10.76 0.77 -16.08
C LEU A 102 -11.21 -0.13 -17.24
N GLY A 103 -10.52 -1.24 -17.48
CA GLY A 103 -10.89 -2.19 -18.53
C GLY A 103 -12.27 -2.82 -18.29
N GLU A 104 -12.57 -3.20 -17.05
CA GLU A 104 -13.89 -3.70 -16.63
C GLU A 104 -14.98 -2.62 -16.84
N TRP A 105 -14.69 -1.37 -16.50
CA TRP A 105 -15.62 -0.25 -16.69
C TRP A 105 -15.91 0.00 -18.18
N LEU A 106 -14.88 -0.02 -19.03
CA LEU A 106 -15.00 0.14 -20.49
C LEU A 106 -15.84 -0.97 -21.12
N ALA A 107 -15.63 -2.23 -20.72
CA ALA A 107 -16.43 -3.35 -21.19
C ALA A 107 -17.91 -3.20 -20.78
N GLN A 108 -18.17 -2.81 -19.52
CA GLN A 108 -19.53 -2.70 -18.97
C GLN A 108 -20.32 -1.50 -19.54
N HIS A 109 -19.68 -0.34 -19.72
CA HIS A 109 -20.39 0.91 -20.03
C HIS A 109 -20.32 1.30 -21.50
N HIS A 110 -19.35 0.77 -22.25
CA HIS A 110 -19.12 1.14 -23.64
C HIS A 110 -19.13 -0.06 -24.60
N GLY A 111 -19.25 -1.29 -24.09
CA GLY A 111 -19.35 -2.50 -24.90
C GLY A 111 -18.05 -2.85 -25.63
N PHE A 112 -16.90 -2.36 -25.16
CA PHE A 112 -15.61 -2.73 -25.71
C PHE A 112 -15.23 -4.17 -25.32
N ASP A 113 -14.61 -4.90 -26.23
CA ASP A 113 -13.93 -6.15 -25.92
C ASP A 113 -12.56 -5.83 -25.31
N VAL A 114 -12.43 -6.01 -23.99
CA VAL A 114 -11.23 -5.65 -23.24
C VAL A 114 -10.71 -6.87 -22.51
N THR A 115 -9.42 -7.18 -22.72
CA THR A 115 -8.71 -8.22 -21.99
C THR A 115 -7.64 -7.58 -21.11
N PHE A 116 -7.69 -7.82 -19.80
CA PHE A 116 -6.61 -7.48 -18.89
C PHE A 116 -5.58 -8.61 -18.87
N ILE A 117 -4.31 -8.28 -19.14
CA ILE A 117 -3.19 -9.23 -19.10
C ILE A 117 -2.21 -8.78 -18.03
N ASP A 118 -2.09 -9.56 -16.95
CA ASP A 118 -1.08 -9.35 -15.91
C ASP A 118 0.22 -10.05 -16.33
N ILE A 119 1.23 -9.28 -16.71
CA ILE A 119 2.59 -9.79 -16.98
C ILE A 119 3.43 -9.49 -15.73
N PRO A 120 3.85 -10.52 -14.97
CA PRO A 120 4.55 -10.31 -13.70
C PRO A 120 5.84 -9.49 -13.86
N ASN A 121 5.97 -8.45 -13.04
CA ASN A 121 7.22 -7.74 -12.80
C ASN A 121 7.59 -7.92 -11.32
N PRO A 122 8.82 -8.35 -10.99
CA PRO A 122 9.25 -8.58 -9.61
C PRO A 122 9.29 -7.32 -8.72
N ALA A 123 9.33 -6.12 -9.30
CA ALA A 123 9.33 -4.85 -8.55
C ALA A 123 8.05 -4.64 -7.71
#